data_AF-A0AAV8VWY7-F1
#
_entry.id   AF-A0AAV8VWY7-F1
#
_cell.length_a   1.000
_cell.length_b   1.000
_cell.length_c   1.000
_cell.angle_alpha   90.00
_cell.angle_beta   90.00
_cell.angle_gamma   90.00
#
_symmetry.space_group_name_H-M   'P 1'
#
loop_
_entity.id
_entity.type
_entity.pdbx_description
1 polymer ?
#
loop_
_entity_poly.entity_id
_entity_poly.type
_entity_poly.pdbx_seq_one_letter_code
_entity_poly.pdbx_strand_id
1 'polypeptide(L)'
;MCKIYLILVISLLTLYIHTKCDDIEIGNGTEDCTVLKNNFANYIAGFAQCSIDYSRPITLCKSCIYTYINLLHSFENLTQVSVNGTICLDYYVNLDRLQIIETQYVNSINLWNRAKCYECYLVENGTQTSKESEILKQFNSYYNTLSTCTLNTDTENLCRDCMADYVALSDYYQTISKANDKIGTCIDLEDKMNSTWNYWSPNCCKYRRHNEYVFIGSTISVIIITILLYISVHFLGEKKAPTIIQQSRFAESVNRL
;
A
#
# COMPACT_ATOMS: atom_id res chain seq x y z
N MET A 1 -67.44 48.03 -15.25
CA MET A 1 -66.15 48.69 -14.95
C MET A 1 -65.57 48.02 -13.71
N CYS A 2 -64.79 46.97 -13.89
CA CYS A 2 -63.32 46.99 -13.88
C CYS A 2 -62.74 47.15 -12.45
N LYS A 3 -62.55 46.00 -11.77
CA LYS A 3 -61.40 45.61 -10.93
C LYS A 3 -61.76 44.40 -10.02
N ILE A 4 -62.11 43.26 -10.63
CA ILE A 4 -62.24 41.95 -9.94
C ILE A 4 -61.76 40.85 -10.90
N TYR A 5 -60.54 40.97 -11.45
CA TYR A 5 -60.01 39.97 -12.39
C TYR A 5 -58.55 39.57 -12.15
N LEU A 6 -57.87 40.10 -11.12
CA LEU A 6 -56.44 39.82 -10.88
C LEU A 6 -56.15 38.92 -9.67
N ILE A 7 -57.13 38.65 -8.80
CA ILE A 7 -56.91 37.85 -7.58
C ILE A 7 -57.38 36.39 -7.77
N LEU A 8 -58.31 36.13 -8.70
CA LEU A 8 -58.82 34.79 -8.98
C LEU A 8 -57.88 33.92 -9.84
N VAL A 9 -56.87 34.50 -10.49
CA VAL A 9 -55.94 33.75 -11.36
C VAL A 9 -54.76 33.18 -10.56
N ILE A 10 -54.42 33.76 -9.40
CA ILE A 10 -53.26 33.33 -8.61
C ILE A 10 -53.62 32.15 -7.69
N SER A 11 -54.87 32.04 -7.22
CA SER A 11 -55.34 30.90 -6.41
C SER A 11 -55.65 29.64 -7.22
N LEU A 12 -55.79 29.74 -8.55
CA LEU A 12 -56.02 28.59 -9.44
C LEU A 12 -54.73 28.03 -10.05
N LEU A 13 -53.60 28.77 -10.00
CA LEU A 13 -52.29 28.31 -10.48
C LEU A 13 -51.39 27.69 -9.41
N THR A 14 -51.68 27.90 -8.12
CA THR A 14 -50.95 27.23 -7.01
C THR A 14 -51.50 25.85 -6.66
N LEU A 15 -52.51 25.34 -7.41
CA LEU A 15 -53.09 24.00 -7.19
C LEU A 15 -52.70 22.97 -8.25
N TYR A 16 -51.73 23.29 -9.13
CA TYR A 16 -51.33 22.40 -10.22
C TYR A 16 -49.81 22.37 -10.44
N ILE A 17 -49.03 22.12 -9.38
CA ILE A 17 -47.82 21.26 -9.38
C ILE A 17 -47.72 20.73 -7.94
N HIS A 18 -48.65 19.86 -7.56
CA HIS A 18 -48.25 18.73 -6.73
C HIS A 18 -48.08 17.61 -7.75
N THR A 19 -46.90 17.55 -8.37
CA THR A 19 -46.41 16.27 -8.87
C THR A 19 -46.48 15.35 -7.68
N LYS A 20 -47.54 14.53 -7.60
CA LYS A 20 -47.41 13.22 -7.00
C LYS A 20 -46.13 12.67 -7.63
N CYS A 21 -45.08 12.51 -6.83
CA CYS A 21 -44.28 11.34 -7.04
C CYS A 21 -45.30 10.22 -6.98
N ASP A 22 -45.62 9.65 -8.14
CA ASP A 22 -46.04 8.26 -8.13
C ASP A 22 -44.92 7.58 -7.37
N ASP A 23 -45.19 7.25 -6.11
CA ASP A 23 -44.55 6.12 -5.49
C ASP A 23 -44.81 5.02 -6.49
N ILE A 24 -43.80 4.71 -7.29
CA ILE A 24 -43.78 3.49 -8.09
C ILE A 24 -44.05 2.42 -7.05
N GLU A 25 -45.28 1.90 -7.04
CA GLU A 25 -45.60 0.65 -6.37
C GLU A 25 -44.66 -0.35 -7.03
N ILE A 26 -43.56 -0.52 -6.32
CA ILE A 26 -42.40 -1.29 -6.63
C ILE A 26 -42.96 -2.70 -6.47
N GLY A 27 -43.57 -3.18 -7.55
CA GLY A 27 -44.38 -4.40 -7.55
C GLY A 27 -43.57 -5.58 -7.03
N ASN A 28 -44.26 -6.53 -6.42
CA ASN A 28 -43.89 -7.79 -5.76
C ASN A 28 -42.54 -8.49 -6.07
N GLY A 29 -41.81 -8.10 -7.12
CA GLY A 29 -40.44 -8.51 -7.40
C GLY A 29 -39.33 -7.63 -6.78
N THR A 30 -39.71 -6.56 -6.10
CA THR A 30 -38.78 -5.61 -5.50
C THR A 30 -38.42 -5.92 -4.05
N GLU A 31 -39.23 -6.74 -3.37
CA GLU A 31 -38.91 -7.24 -2.03
C GLU A 31 -37.61 -8.06 -2.08
N ASP A 32 -37.45 -8.90 -3.10
CA ASP A 32 -36.24 -9.71 -3.30
C ASP A 32 -34.99 -8.85 -3.57
N CYS A 33 -35.07 -7.87 -4.47
CA CYS A 33 -33.94 -6.96 -4.73
C CYS A 33 -33.63 -6.04 -3.53
N THR A 34 -34.66 -5.63 -2.77
CA THR A 34 -34.49 -4.82 -1.56
C THR A 34 -33.78 -5.61 -0.47
N VAL A 35 -34.11 -6.89 -0.31
CA VAL A 35 -33.41 -7.80 0.61
C VAL A 35 -31.94 -7.97 0.19
N LEU A 36 -31.66 -8.21 -1.09
CA LEU A 36 -30.28 -8.33 -1.59
C LEU A 36 -29.48 -7.04 -1.35
N LYS A 37 -30.07 -5.87 -1.61
CA LYS A 37 -29.45 -4.57 -1.34
C LYS A 37 -29.14 -4.40 0.14
N ASN A 38 -30.08 -4.73 1.03
CA ASN A 38 -29.89 -4.61 2.48
C ASN A 38 -28.80 -5.57 2.98
N ASN A 39 -28.74 -6.78 2.43
CA ASN A 39 -27.67 -7.74 2.73
C ASN A 39 -26.31 -7.20 2.30
N PHE A 40 -26.20 -6.67 1.07
CA PHE A 40 -24.97 -6.03 0.59
C PHE A 40 -24.56 -4.86 1.50
N ALA A 41 -25.49 -3.99 1.89
CA ALA A 41 -25.22 -2.88 2.81
C ALA A 41 -24.69 -3.37 4.17
N ASN A 42 -25.26 -4.44 4.71
CA ASN A 42 -24.78 -5.05 5.96
C ASN A 42 -23.37 -5.62 5.81
N TYR A 43 -23.05 -6.29 4.70
CA TYR A 43 -21.70 -6.82 4.47
C TYR A 43 -20.65 -5.72 4.24
N ILE A 44 -21.02 -4.64 3.54
CA ILE A 44 -20.15 -3.46 3.39
C ILE A 44 -19.87 -2.82 4.75
N ALA A 45 -20.91 -2.58 5.56
CA ALA A 45 -20.75 -2.02 6.89
C ALA A 45 -19.89 -2.91 7.78
N GLY A 46 -20.13 -4.23 7.75
CA GLY A 46 -19.33 -5.21 8.48
C GLY A 46 -17.88 -5.25 8.03
N PHE A 47 -17.60 -5.16 6.73
CA PHE A 47 -16.23 -5.14 6.21
C PHE A 47 -15.52 -3.84 6.61
N ALA A 48 -16.20 -2.70 6.49
CA ALA A 48 -15.67 -1.41 6.93
C ALA A 48 -15.35 -1.42 8.43
N GLN A 49 -16.27 -1.89 9.26
CA GLN A 49 -16.05 -2.02 10.71
C GLN A 49 -14.86 -2.93 11.00
N CYS A 50 -14.82 -4.13 10.43
CA CYS A 50 -13.70 -5.05 10.59
C CYS A 50 -12.37 -4.40 10.19
N SER A 51 -12.34 -3.66 9.08
CA SER A 51 -11.11 -3.02 8.60
C SER A 51 -10.56 -1.95 9.55
N ILE A 52 -11.46 -1.29 10.29
CA ILE A 52 -11.11 -0.28 11.29
C ILE A 52 -10.64 -0.97 12.58
N ASP A 53 -11.37 -1.98 13.04
CA ASP A 53 -11.07 -2.73 14.27
C ASP A 53 -9.68 -3.39 14.21
N TYR A 54 -9.29 -3.90 13.05
CA TYR A 54 -8.01 -4.57 12.81
C TYR A 54 -6.97 -3.69 12.10
N SER A 55 -7.06 -2.37 12.31
CA SER A 55 -6.12 -1.39 11.74
C SER A 55 -4.85 -1.21 12.57
N ARG A 56 -4.84 -1.57 13.87
CA ARG A 56 -3.65 -1.54 14.75
C ARG A 56 -3.75 -2.55 15.91
N PRO A 57 -2.84 -3.53 16.02
CA PRO A 57 -1.88 -3.97 14.98
C PRO A 57 -2.61 -4.38 13.70
N ILE A 58 -1.96 -4.27 12.54
CA ILE A 58 -2.65 -4.55 11.26
C ILE A 58 -2.81 -6.05 11.10
N THR A 59 -4.06 -6.51 11.15
CA THR A 59 -4.44 -7.91 10.85
C THR A 59 -5.69 -7.94 9.96
N LEU A 60 -5.76 -7.00 9.02
CA LEU A 60 -6.91 -6.79 8.13
C LEU A 60 -7.19 -8.05 7.30
N CYS A 61 -6.17 -8.61 6.66
CA CYS A 61 -6.38 -9.72 5.73
C CYS A 61 -6.87 -10.95 6.49
N LYS A 62 -6.27 -11.24 7.65
CA LYS A 62 -6.61 -12.39 8.49
C LYS A 62 -8.00 -12.27 9.09
N SER A 63 -8.30 -11.14 9.70
CA SER A 63 -9.53 -10.99 10.48
C SER A 63 -10.75 -10.75 9.60
N CYS A 64 -10.59 -10.11 8.45
CA CYS A 64 -11.71 -9.65 7.61
C CYS A 64 -11.97 -10.52 6.37
N ILE A 65 -11.25 -11.63 6.19
CA ILE A 65 -11.38 -12.51 5.01
C ILE A 65 -12.82 -13.00 4.78
N TYR A 66 -13.51 -13.46 5.83
CA TYR A 66 -14.87 -13.98 5.69
C TYR A 66 -15.86 -12.88 5.32
N THR A 67 -15.73 -11.72 5.96
CA THR A 67 -16.59 -10.56 5.67
C THR A 67 -16.37 -10.05 4.25
N TYR A 68 -15.12 -10.06 3.78
CA TYR A 68 -14.77 -9.73 2.41
C TYR A 68 -15.37 -10.72 1.39
N ILE A 69 -15.26 -12.02 1.62
CA ILE A 69 -15.86 -13.04 0.74
C ILE A 69 -17.39 -12.90 0.67
N ASN A 70 -18.04 -12.69 1.81
CA ASN A 70 -19.50 -12.49 1.85
C ASN A 70 -19.92 -11.22 1.12
N LEU A 71 -19.12 -10.15 1.23
CA LEU A 71 -19.32 -8.93 0.45
C LEU A 71 -19.25 -9.22 -1.05
N LEU A 72 -18.23 -9.94 -1.52
CA LEU A 72 -18.11 -10.34 -2.94
C LEU A 72 -19.34 -11.12 -3.42
N HIS A 73 -19.75 -12.15 -2.68
CA HIS A 73 -20.92 -12.95 -3.03
C HIS A 73 -22.22 -12.14 -3.01
N SER A 74 -22.36 -11.20 -2.06
CA SER A 74 -23.57 -10.36 -1.98
C SER A 74 -23.68 -9.39 -3.16
N PHE A 75 -22.55 -8.90 -3.68
CA PHE A 75 -22.54 -8.09 -4.89
C PHE A 75 -22.79 -8.94 -6.14
N GLU A 76 -22.21 -10.15 -6.22
CA GLU A 76 -22.47 -11.10 -7.31
C GLU A 76 -23.97 -11.42 -7.41
N ASN A 77 -24.63 -11.67 -6.27
CA ASN A 77 -26.08 -11.89 -6.24
C ASN A 77 -26.87 -10.68 -6.79
N LEU A 78 -26.45 -9.45 -6.51
CA LEU A 78 -27.09 -8.25 -7.08
C LEU A 78 -26.94 -8.18 -8.61
N THR A 79 -25.84 -8.70 -9.15
CA THR A 79 -25.53 -8.67 -10.59
C THR A 79 -26.17 -9.83 -11.37
N GLN A 80 -26.47 -10.96 -10.70
CA GLN A 80 -26.98 -12.18 -11.34
C GLN A 80 -28.49 -12.36 -11.19
N VAL A 81 -29.07 -11.89 -10.08
CA VAL A 81 -30.51 -12.05 -9.82
C VAL A 81 -31.28 -11.01 -10.63
N SER A 82 -32.13 -11.51 -11.53
CA SER A 82 -33.06 -10.69 -12.30
C SER A 82 -34.48 -10.85 -11.78
N VAL A 83 -35.18 -9.74 -11.57
CA VAL A 83 -36.61 -9.74 -11.23
C VAL A 83 -37.38 -8.96 -12.27
N ASN A 84 -38.44 -9.58 -12.80
CA ASN A 84 -39.24 -9.06 -13.92
C ASN A 84 -38.40 -8.71 -15.16
N GLY A 85 -37.35 -9.51 -15.43
CA GLY A 85 -36.47 -9.34 -16.59
C GLY A 85 -35.41 -8.24 -16.46
N THR A 86 -35.32 -7.57 -15.30
CA THR A 86 -34.30 -6.54 -15.02
C THR A 86 -33.40 -7.02 -13.88
N ILE A 87 -32.08 -6.83 -14.01
CA ILE A 87 -31.10 -7.21 -12.98
C ILE A 87 -31.28 -6.33 -11.74
N CYS A 88 -31.20 -6.90 -10.53
CA CYS A 88 -31.39 -6.15 -9.30
C CYS A 88 -30.46 -4.92 -9.18
N LEU A 89 -29.20 -5.04 -9.64
CA LEU A 89 -28.25 -3.93 -9.68
C LEU A 89 -28.75 -2.74 -10.54
N ASP A 90 -29.39 -3.02 -11.68
CA ASP A 90 -29.84 -1.99 -12.62
C ASP A 90 -30.90 -1.06 -12.02
N TYR A 91 -31.72 -1.56 -11.10
CA TYR A 91 -32.71 -0.75 -10.37
C TYR A 91 -32.05 0.33 -9.49
N TYR A 92 -30.80 0.15 -9.08
CA TYR A 92 -30.11 1.06 -8.15
C TYR A 92 -28.96 1.84 -8.78
N VAL A 93 -28.40 1.37 -9.90
CA VAL A 93 -27.23 1.98 -10.56
C VAL A 93 -27.64 2.90 -11.71
N ASN A 94 -28.77 2.65 -12.40
CA ASN A 94 -29.19 3.46 -13.55
C ASN A 94 -29.95 4.74 -13.18
N LEU A 95 -30.28 4.94 -11.90
CA LEU A 95 -31.05 6.08 -11.42
C LEU A 95 -30.18 7.24 -10.89
N ASP A 96 -28.88 7.02 -10.68
CA ASP A 96 -27.98 8.01 -10.08
C ASP A 96 -26.59 7.99 -10.74
N ARG A 97 -26.04 9.18 -11.05
CA ARG A 97 -24.69 9.36 -11.58
C ARG A 97 -23.61 8.91 -10.59
N LEU A 98 -23.92 8.89 -9.29
CA LEU A 98 -22.96 8.52 -8.25
C LEU A 98 -22.76 7.01 -8.12
N GLN A 99 -23.74 6.19 -8.53
CA GLN A 99 -23.66 4.72 -8.51
C GLN A 99 -23.09 4.19 -7.18
N ILE A 100 -23.70 4.59 -6.06
CA ILE A 100 -23.14 4.39 -4.70
C ILE A 100 -22.82 2.92 -4.43
N ILE A 101 -23.69 1.99 -4.83
CA ILE A 101 -23.49 0.54 -4.59
C ILE A 101 -22.19 0.05 -5.24
N GLU A 102 -22.00 0.35 -6.52
CA GLU A 102 -20.79 -0.02 -7.26
C GLU A 102 -19.55 0.68 -6.70
N THR A 103 -19.67 1.98 -6.38
CA THR A 103 -18.57 2.73 -5.77
C THR A 103 -18.11 2.11 -4.44
N GLN A 104 -19.02 1.71 -3.56
CA GLN A 104 -18.68 1.07 -2.29
C GLN A 104 -18.05 -0.31 -2.47
N TYR A 105 -18.55 -1.08 -3.45
CA TYR A 105 -17.95 -2.35 -3.83
C TYR A 105 -16.50 -2.19 -4.31
N VAL A 106 -16.28 -1.27 -5.26
CA VAL A 106 -14.96 -0.96 -5.82
C VAL A 106 -14.00 -0.44 -4.74
N ASN A 107 -14.46 0.41 -3.81
CA ASN A 107 -13.65 0.86 -2.69
C ASN A 107 -13.17 -0.29 -1.80
N SER A 108 -14.05 -1.26 -1.55
CA SER A 108 -13.73 -2.44 -0.73
C SER A 108 -12.69 -3.34 -1.43
N ILE A 109 -12.85 -3.57 -2.74
CA ILE A 109 -11.85 -4.28 -3.56
C ILE A 109 -10.52 -3.53 -3.56
N ASN A 110 -10.55 -2.21 -3.76
CA ASN A 110 -9.33 -1.40 -3.78
C ASN A 110 -8.61 -1.39 -2.44
N LEU A 111 -9.33 -1.45 -1.32
CA LEU A 111 -8.71 -1.62 -0.01
C LEU A 111 -8.02 -2.99 0.11
N TRP A 112 -8.71 -4.07 -0.25
CA TRP A 112 -8.17 -5.44 -0.23
C TRP A 112 -6.93 -5.60 -1.11
N ASN A 113 -6.98 -5.04 -2.32
CA ASN A 113 -5.88 -5.11 -3.29
C ASN A 113 -4.68 -4.24 -2.90
N ARG A 114 -4.90 -3.05 -2.35
CA ARG A 114 -3.80 -2.21 -1.82
C ARG A 114 -3.09 -2.86 -0.65
N ALA A 115 -3.85 -3.56 0.20
CA ALA A 115 -3.31 -4.38 1.28
C ALA A 115 -2.66 -5.69 0.80
N LYS A 116 -2.72 -5.98 -0.52
CA LYS A 116 -2.23 -7.21 -1.16
C LYS A 116 -2.73 -8.50 -0.47
N CYS A 117 -3.94 -8.47 0.10
CA CYS A 117 -4.45 -9.62 0.86
C CYS A 117 -4.63 -10.89 0.03
N TYR A 118 -4.71 -10.77 -1.30
CA TYR A 118 -4.70 -11.88 -2.25
C TYR A 118 -3.37 -12.68 -2.27
N GLU A 119 -2.28 -12.18 -1.68
CA GLU A 119 -1.03 -12.94 -1.54
C GLU A 119 -1.04 -13.85 -0.30
N CYS A 120 -1.78 -13.44 0.74
CA CYS A 120 -1.95 -14.20 1.98
C CYS A 120 -2.89 -15.42 1.78
N TYR A 121 -3.78 -15.35 0.80
CA TYR A 121 -4.87 -16.30 0.61
C TYR A 121 -5.03 -16.71 -0.85
N LEU A 122 -5.43 -17.96 -1.10
CA LEU A 122 -5.59 -18.48 -2.45
C LEU A 122 -6.76 -17.82 -3.19
N VAL A 123 -6.54 -17.51 -4.45
CA VAL A 123 -7.57 -17.09 -5.41
C VAL A 123 -7.86 -18.29 -6.32
N GLU A 124 -9.06 -18.86 -6.21
CA GLU A 124 -9.49 -20.01 -7.01
C GLU A 124 -10.51 -19.51 -8.05
N ASN A 125 -10.28 -19.78 -9.34
CA ASN A 125 -11.15 -19.36 -10.45
C ASN A 125 -11.45 -17.85 -10.50
N GLY A 126 -10.51 -17.01 -10.05
CA GLY A 126 -10.70 -15.55 -10.01
C GLY A 126 -11.42 -15.04 -8.75
N THR A 127 -11.84 -15.93 -7.84
CA THR A 127 -12.53 -15.58 -6.60
C THR A 127 -11.63 -15.79 -5.39
N GLN A 128 -11.62 -14.82 -4.48
CA GLN A 128 -10.88 -14.91 -3.23
C GLN A 128 -11.43 -16.03 -2.34
N THR A 129 -10.55 -16.88 -1.81
CA THR A 129 -10.92 -17.91 -0.84
C THR A 129 -10.32 -17.62 0.53
N SER A 130 -10.81 -18.30 1.57
CA SER A 130 -10.25 -18.25 2.93
C SER A 130 -9.10 -19.24 3.16
N LYS A 131 -8.66 -19.97 2.12
CA LYS A 131 -7.55 -20.92 2.21
C LYS A 131 -6.23 -20.16 2.21
N GLU A 132 -5.40 -20.39 3.22
CA GLU A 132 -4.08 -19.75 3.34
C GLU A 132 -3.16 -20.16 2.20
N SER A 133 -2.40 -19.19 1.66
CA SER A 133 -1.34 -19.44 0.69
C SER A 133 -0.16 -20.17 1.32
N GLU A 134 0.66 -20.83 0.50
CA GLU A 134 1.88 -21.48 0.98
C GLU A 134 2.85 -20.46 1.60
N ILE A 135 2.87 -19.25 1.05
CA ILE A 135 3.66 -18.13 1.56
C ILE A 135 3.29 -17.82 3.02
N LEU A 136 1.99 -17.68 3.30
CA LEU A 136 1.50 -17.37 4.63
C LEU A 136 1.79 -18.50 5.63
N LYS A 137 1.57 -19.76 5.21
CA LYS A 137 1.83 -20.93 6.06
C LYS A 137 3.30 -21.04 6.45
N GLN A 138 4.19 -20.92 5.47
CA GLN A 138 5.62 -21.03 5.70
C GLN A 138 6.14 -19.84 6.51
N PHE A 139 5.68 -18.61 6.26
CA PHE A 139 5.99 -17.46 7.10
C PHE A 139 5.56 -17.69 8.56
N ASN A 140 4.30 -18.12 8.78
CA ASN A 140 3.78 -18.38 10.11
C ASN A 140 4.57 -19.48 10.84
N SER A 141 5.06 -20.49 10.12
CA SER A 141 5.95 -21.52 10.68
C SER A 141 7.23 -20.91 11.25
N TYR A 142 7.98 -20.14 10.45
CA TYR A 142 9.19 -19.45 10.91
C TYR A 142 8.92 -18.48 12.05
N TYR A 143 7.83 -17.71 11.95
CA TYR A 143 7.42 -16.75 12.96
C TYR A 143 7.09 -17.44 14.29
N ASN A 144 6.37 -18.57 14.26
CA ASN A 144 6.03 -19.32 15.47
C ASN A 144 7.27 -19.92 16.13
N THR A 145 8.24 -20.41 15.35
CA THR A 145 9.52 -20.89 15.87
C THR A 145 10.28 -19.77 16.59
N LEU A 146 10.43 -18.61 15.93
CA LEU A 146 11.06 -17.43 16.55
C LEU A 146 10.31 -17.00 17.82
N SER A 147 8.98 -16.89 17.74
CA SER A 147 8.14 -16.50 18.87
C SER A 147 8.32 -17.47 20.05
N THR A 148 8.36 -18.77 19.79
CA THR A 148 8.58 -19.79 20.82
C THR A 148 9.96 -19.64 21.46
N CYS A 149 11.01 -19.40 20.66
CA CYS A 149 12.34 -19.14 21.19
C CYS A 149 12.36 -17.86 22.05
N THR A 150 11.76 -16.77 21.56
CA THR A 150 11.75 -15.48 22.26
C THR A 150 10.99 -15.51 23.59
N LEU A 151 9.95 -16.35 23.71
CA LEU A 151 9.17 -16.51 24.94
C LEU A 151 9.89 -17.36 25.99
N ASN A 152 10.74 -18.29 25.56
CA ASN A 152 11.43 -19.24 26.44
C ASN A 152 12.85 -18.78 26.83
N THR A 153 13.31 -17.64 26.32
CA THR A 153 14.69 -17.18 26.47
C THR A 153 14.73 -15.84 27.18
N ASP A 154 15.62 -15.71 28.16
CA ASP A 154 15.86 -14.45 28.84
C ASP A 154 16.41 -13.38 27.88
N THR A 155 16.05 -12.13 28.13
CA THR A 155 16.43 -10.98 27.29
C THR A 155 17.95 -10.85 27.07
N GLU A 156 18.78 -11.26 28.03
CA GLU A 156 20.25 -11.22 27.92
C GLU A 156 20.80 -12.21 26.88
N ASN A 157 20.15 -13.36 26.74
CA ASN A 157 20.58 -14.45 25.86
C ASN A 157 19.77 -14.55 24.57
N LEU A 158 18.66 -13.81 24.46
CA LEU A 158 17.74 -13.76 23.33
C LEU A 158 18.46 -13.76 21.97
N CYS A 159 19.42 -12.86 21.83
CA CYS A 159 20.11 -12.61 20.58
C CYS A 159 21.16 -13.66 20.24
N ARG A 160 21.61 -14.45 21.21
CA ARG A 160 22.52 -15.56 20.97
C ARG A 160 21.71 -16.79 20.59
N ASP A 161 20.65 -17.05 21.34
CA ASP A 161 19.95 -18.34 21.30
C ASP A 161 18.88 -18.35 20.18
N CYS A 162 18.24 -17.21 19.88
CA CYS A 162 17.18 -17.11 18.86
C CYS A 162 17.66 -16.49 17.52
N MET A 163 18.95 -16.20 17.37
CA MET A 163 19.49 -15.54 16.15
C MET A 163 19.21 -16.36 14.89
N ALA A 164 19.37 -17.67 14.97
CA ALA A 164 19.17 -18.56 13.83
C ALA A 164 17.72 -18.50 13.33
N ASP A 165 16.75 -18.54 14.26
CA ASP A 165 15.32 -18.45 13.95
C ASP A 165 14.95 -17.09 13.36
N TYR A 166 15.51 -16.01 13.92
CA TYR A 166 15.32 -14.65 13.40
C TYR A 166 15.87 -14.50 11.97
N VAL A 167 17.09 -15.00 11.71
CA VAL A 167 17.70 -14.96 10.38
C VAL A 167 16.86 -15.77 9.40
N ALA A 168 16.41 -16.97 9.77
CA ALA A 168 15.55 -17.80 8.92
C ALA A 168 14.24 -17.09 8.54
N LEU A 169 13.57 -16.45 9.51
CA LEU A 169 12.37 -15.64 9.26
C LEU A 169 12.66 -14.44 8.34
N SER A 170 13.73 -13.70 8.64
CA SER A 170 14.14 -12.51 7.88
C SER A 170 14.51 -12.83 6.44
N ASP A 171 15.25 -13.92 6.21
CA ASP A 171 15.68 -14.35 4.88
C ASP A 171 14.50 -14.84 4.05
N TYR A 172 13.57 -15.57 4.68
CA TYR A 172 12.33 -15.97 4.05
C TYR A 172 11.50 -14.75 3.62
N TYR A 173 11.30 -13.79 4.53
CA TYR A 173 10.57 -12.55 4.24
C TYR A 173 11.22 -11.76 3.09
N GLN A 174 12.56 -11.65 3.07
CA GLN A 174 13.27 -10.97 2.00
C GLN A 174 13.09 -11.67 0.64
N THR A 175 12.99 -13.00 0.63
CA THR A 175 12.77 -13.77 -0.60
C THR A 175 11.39 -13.45 -1.18
N ILE A 176 10.34 -13.51 -0.36
CA ILE A 176 8.97 -13.25 -0.82
C ILE A 176 8.74 -11.76 -1.15
N SER A 177 9.35 -10.85 -0.39
CA SER A 177 9.22 -9.40 -0.63
C SER A 177 9.89 -8.94 -1.92
N LYS A 178 10.89 -9.67 -2.43
CA LYS A 178 11.60 -9.36 -3.68
C LYS A 178 11.00 -10.07 -4.89
N ALA A 179 10.33 -11.21 -4.69
CA ALA A 179 9.79 -12.04 -5.77
C ALA A 179 8.56 -11.43 -6.47
N ASN A 180 7.81 -10.55 -5.82
CA ASN A 180 6.47 -10.16 -6.29
C ASN A 180 6.42 -9.02 -7.33
N ASP A 181 7.53 -8.70 -8.01
CA ASP A 181 7.71 -7.62 -9.02
C ASP A 181 7.30 -6.18 -8.60
N LYS A 182 6.55 -6.05 -7.51
CA LYS A 182 6.13 -4.85 -6.80
C LYS A 182 6.56 -5.05 -5.36
N ILE A 183 7.45 -4.18 -4.87
CA ILE A 183 7.94 -4.16 -3.49
C ILE A 183 6.81 -4.47 -2.50
N GLY A 184 7.04 -5.43 -1.60
CA GLY A 184 6.15 -5.72 -0.46
C GLY A 184 5.26 -6.97 -0.64
N THR A 185 4.74 -7.47 0.47
CA THR A 185 3.82 -8.63 0.52
C THR A 185 2.45 -8.23 1.12
N CYS A 186 1.58 -9.17 1.50
CA CYS A 186 0.34 -8.81 2.18
C CYS A 186 0.63 -8.06 3.49
N ILE A 187 -0.17 -7.03 3.76
CA ILE A 187 0.08 -6.06 4.83
C ILE A 187 0.21 -6.70 6.22
N ASP A 188 -0.52 -7.79 6.48
CA ASP A 188 -0.46 -8.55 7.73
C ASP A 188 0.95 -9.14 7.97
N LEU A 189 1.65 -9.58 6.91
CA LEU A 189 3.02 -10.07 7.00
C LEU A 189 4.01 -8.92 7.18
N GLU A 190 3.80 -7.80 6.49
CA GLU A 190 4.63 -6.61 6.62
C GLU A 190 4.58 -6.04 8.04
N ASP A 191 3.38 -5.94 8.62
CA ASP A 191 3.19 -5.43 10.00
C ASP A 191 3.84 -6.37 11.02
N LYS A 192 3.66 -7.69 10.87
CA LYS A 192 4.35 -8.68 11.70
C LYS A 192 5.87 -8.57 11.61
N MET A 193 6.41 -8.43 10.40
CA MET A 193 7.86 -8.33 10.22
C MET A 193 8.40 -7.00 10.77
N ASN A 194 7.67 -5.89 10.56
CA ASN A 194 8.02 -4.58 11.09
C ASN A 194 8.00 -4.59 12.63
N SER A 195 6.96 -5.16 13.25
CA SER A 195 6.91 -5.37 14.70
C SER A 195 8.08 -6.22 15.19
N THR A 196 8.42 -7.30 14.47
CA THR A 196 9.57 -8.15 14.79
C THR A 196 10.88 -7.37 14.73
N TRP A 197 11.11 -6.55 13.70
CA TRP A 197 12.32 -5.72 13.59
C TRP A 197 12.40 -4.66 14.68
N ASN A 198 11.27 -4.02 15.02
CA ASN A 198 11.21 -3.01 16.08
C ASN A 198 11.50 -3.63 17.45
N TYR A 199 11.07 -4.87 17.69
CA TYR A 199 11.42 -5.62 18.88
C TYR A 199 12.88 -6.10 18.86
N TRP A 200 13.35 -6.63 17.74
CA TRP A 200 14.67 -7.27 17.64
C TRP A 200 15.84 -6.28 17.63
N SER A 201 15.72 -5.18 16.87
CA SER A 201 16.80 -4.22 16.65
C SER A 201 17.42 -3.64 17.93
N PRO A 202 16.64 -3.11 18.89
CA PRO A 202 17.21 -2.57 20.13
C PRO A 202 17.82 -3.66 21.01
N ASN A 203 17.21 -4.85 21.05
CA ASN A 203 17.65 -5.94 21.91
C ASN A 203 18.94 -6.61 21.38
N CYS A 204 19.11 -6.69 20.06
CA CYS A 204 20.17 -7.47 19.42
C CYS A 204 21.21 -6.66 18.64
N CYS A 205 21.26 -5.33 18.84
CA CYS A 205 22.18 -4.43 18.16
C CYS A 205 23.66 -4.85 18.27
N LYS A 206 24.09 -5.37 19.44
CA LYS A 206 25.49 -5.79 19.70
C LYS A 206 25.98 -6.90 18.77
N TYR A 207 25.08 -7.72 18.25
CA TYR A 207 25.41 -8.86 17.38
C TYR A 207 25.49 -8.48 15.89
N ARG A 208 25.11 -7.24 15.52
CA ARG A 208 25.18 -6.73 14.14
C ARG A 208 26.56 -6.16 13.76
N ARG A 209 27.64 -6.54 14.45
CA ARG A 209 28.99 -6.05 14.16
C ARG A 209 29.47 -6.58 12.81
N HIS A 210 29.52 -5.71 11.81
CA HIS A 210 30.25 -5.97 10.59
C HIS A 210 31.75 -5.78 10.82
N ASN A 211 32.56 -6.47 10.01
CA ASN A 211 34.01 -6.39 10.11
C ASN A 211 34.51 -5.07 9.51
N GLU A 212 34.52 -4.00 10.32
CA GLU A 212 34.83 -2.63 9.90
C GLU A 212 36.30 -2.43 9.50
N TYR A 213 37.19 -3.37 9.81
CA TYR A 213 38.62 -3.29 9.47
C TYR A 213 38.86 -3.14 7.97
N VAL A 214 38.05 -3.78 7.13
CA VAL A 214 38.18 -3.69 5.66
C VAL A 214 37.83 -2.28 5.18
N PHE A 215 36.77 -1.68 5.75
CA PHE A 215 36.33 -0.32 5.41
C PHE A 215 37.32 0.74 5.89
N ILE A 216 37.83 0.60 7.11
CA ILE A 216 38.86 1.49 7.65
C ILE A 216 40.14 1.38 6.83
N GLY A 217 40.56 0.16 6.50
CA GLY A 217 41.76 -0.10 5.69
C GLY A 217 41.68 0.47 4.27
N SER A 218 40.53 0.36 3.61
CA SER A 218 40.34 0.94 2.27
C SER A 218 40.38 2.47 2.31
N THR A 219 39.74 3.08 3.31
CA THR A 219 39.73 4.54 3.50
C THR A 219 41.13 5.09 3.73
N ILE A 220 41.91 4.46 4.60
CA ILE A 220 43.31 4.84 4.87
C ILE A 220 44.18 4.70 3.61
N SER A 221 43.98 3.63 2.84
CA SER A 221 44.74 3.38 1.61
C SER A 221 44.51 4.47 0.57
N VAL A 222 43.26 4.90 0.37
CA VAL A 222 42.92 5.99 -0.57
C VAL A 222 43.58 7.31 -0.14
N ILE A 223 43.58 7.60 1.17
CA ILE A 223 44.23 8.80 1.71
C ILE A 223 45.75 8.77 1.45
N ILE A 224 46.41 7.65 1.73
CA ILE A 224 47.86 7.48 1.50
C ILE A 224 48.19 7.64 0.01
N ILE A 225 47.44 6.99 -0.88
CA ILE A 225 47.65 7.09 -2.32
C ILE A 225 47.53 8.55 -2.79
N THR A 226 46.54 9.29 -2.27
CA THR A 226 46.35 10.70 -2.60
C THR A 226 47.56 11.54 -2.15
N ILE A 227 48.04 11.34 -0.92
CA ILE A 227 49.24 12.03 -0.40
C ILE A 227 50.48 11.71 -1.24
N LEU A 228 50.71 10.43 -1.54
CA LEU A 228 51.84 9.99 -2.36
C LEU A 228 51.79 10.58 -3.77
N LEU A 229 50.60 10.72 -4.36
CA LEU A 229 50.44 11.35 -5.66
C LEU A 229 50.82 12.83 -5.61
N TYR A 230 50.37 13.58 -4.59
CA TYR A 230 50.76 14.99 -4.42
C TYR A 230 52.27 15.15 -4.21
N ILE A 231 52.88 14.29 -3.39
CA ILE A 231 54.33 14.28 -3.16
C ILE A 231 55.05 13.99 -4.48
N SER A 232 54.59 12.98 -5.23
CA SER A 232 55.18 12.59 -6.51
C SER A 232 55.12 13.74 -7.51
N VAL A 233 53.99 14.43 -7.65
CA VAL A 233 53.87 15.61 -8.52
C VAL A 233 54.77 16.75 -8.06
N HIS A 234 54.94 16.96 -6.75
CA HIS A 234 55.83 18.02 -6.24
C HIS A 234 57.32 17.74 -6.56
N PHE A 235 57.76 16.49 -6.45
CA PHE A 235 59.16 16.12 -6.68
C PHE A 235 59.51 15.81 -8.15
N LEU A 236 58.61 15.17 -8.89
CA LEU A 236 58.80 14.78 -10.29
C LEU A 236 58.21 15.81 -11.28
N GLY A 237 57.40 16.74 -10.81
CA GLY A 237 56.86 17.81 -11.63
C GLY A 237 57.97 18.78 -12.02
N GLU A 238 58.41 18.72 -13.27
CA GLU A 238 59.25 19.76 -13.84
C GLU A 238 58.53 21.11 -13.72
N LYS A 239 59.12 22.04 -12.97
CA LYS A 239 58.68 23.43 -12.95
C LYS A 239 58.97 24.05 -14.30
N LYS A 240 58.07 23.87 -15.27
CA LYS A 240 58.10 24.64 -16.51
C LYS A 240 57.79 26.10 -16.14
N ALA A 241 58.83 26.88 -15.89
CA ALA A 241 58.68 28.32 -15.79
C ALA A 241 58.02 28.80 -17.09
N PRO A 242 56.95 29.62 -17.01
CA PRO A 242 56.32 30.14 -18.22
C PRO A 242 57.39 30.86 -19.03
N THR A 243 57.57 30.46 -20.29
CA THR A 243 58.43 31.18 -21.22
C THR A 243 57.84 32.59 -21.39
N ILE A 244 58.42 33.57 -20.70
CA ILE A 244 58.09 34.97 -20.91
C ILE A 244 58.57 35.28 -22.33
N ILE A 245 57.64 35.35 -23.29
CA ILE A 245 57.93 35.81 -24.65
C ILE A 245 58.31 37.28 -24.53
N GLN A 246 59.62 37.59 -24.46
CA GLN A 246 60.08 38.96 -24.57
C GLN A 246 59.71 39.49 -25.96
N GLN A 247 58.71 40.35 -26.03
CA GLN A 247 58.41 41.10 -27.25
C GLN A 247 59.53 42.11 -27.50
N SER A 248 60.38 41.85 -28.50
CA SER A 248 61.45 42.73 -28.98
C SER A 248 60.95 43.96 -29.77
N ARG A 249 59.73 44.44 -29.50
CA ARG A 249 59.15 45.60 -30.21
C ARG A 249 59.76 46.95 -29.84
N PHE A 250 60.60 47.02 -28.82
CA PHE A 250 61.20 48.28 -28.34
C PHE A 250 62.62 48.57 -28.87
N ALA A 251 63.25 47.65 -29.62
CA ALA A 251 64.59 47.88 -30.16
C ALA A 251 64.59 48.57 -31.54
N GLU A 252 63.48 48.56 -32.27
CA GLU A 252 63.41 49.10 -33.63
C GLU A 252 63.06 50.60 -33.68
N SER A 253 62.53 51.18 -32.60
CA SER A 253 62.21 52.61 -32.52
C SER A 253 63.38 53.50 -32.09
N VAL A 254 64.48 52.93 -31.59
CA VAL A 254 65.65 53.69 -31.08
C VAL A 254 66.69 53.98 -32.18
N ASN A 255 66.67 53.25 -33.30
CA ASN A 255 67.58 53.46 -34.44
C ASN A 255 67.00 54.36 -35.55
N ARG A 256 65.92 55.11 -35.28
CA ARG A 256 65.31 56.07 -36.23
C ARG A 256 65.13 57.48 -35.64
N LEU A 257 66.04 57.91 -34.77
CA LEU A 257 66.17 59.30 -34.31
C LEU A 257 67.60 59.79 -34.54
#